data_AF-A0A7D7QTC5-F1
#
_entry.id   AF-A0A7D7QTC5-F1
#
_cell.length_a   1.000
_cell.length_b   1.000
_cell.length_c   1.000
_cell.angle_alpha   90.00
_cell.angle_beta   90.00
_cell.angle_gamma   90.00
#
_symmetry.space_group_name_H-M   'P 1'
#
loop_
_entity.id
_entity.type
_entity.pdbx_description
1 polymer ?
#
loop_
_entity_poly.entity_id
_entity_poly.type
_entity_poly.pdbx_seq_one_letter_code
_entity_poly.pdbx_strand_id
1 'polypeptide(L)'
;MMKPELYFSGSYTIDLSQIKAIKKDYDTVTIIFELKTRAEFGINPFTETEEIILVSETPVSTMPYSSTDSMNAYYDEVVVAWKEYLIENS
;
A
#
# COMPACT_ATOMS: atom_id res chain seq x y z
N MET A 1 -17.70 14.79 -3.18
CA MET A 1 -17.12 14.91 -1.82
C MET A 1 -15.93 13.98 -1.85
N MET A 2 -14.70 14.46 -1.62
CA MET A 2 -13.50 13.60 -1.73
C MET A 2 -13.56 12.45 -0.73
N LYS A 3 -13.36 11.20 -1.18
CA LYS A 3 -13.21 10.07 -0.28
C LYS A 3 -11.97 10.17 0.60
N PRO A 4 -12.02 9.60 1.83
CA PRO A 4 -10.88 9.57 2.73
C PRO A 4 -9.70 8.81 2.12
N GLU A 5 -8.49 9.34 2.32
CA GLU A 5 -7.22 8.76 1.87
C GLU A 5 -6.88 7.48 2.65
N LEU A 6 -7.35 7.36 3.88
CA LEU A 6 -7.12 6.21 4.74
C LEU A 6 -8.28 5.22 4.66
N TYR A 7 -7.96 3.98 4.33
CA TYR A 7 -8.85 2.83 4.45
C TYR A 7 -8.61 2.09 5.76
N PHE A 8 -9.71 1.75 6.44
CA PHE A 8 -9.71 1.04 7.72
C PHE A 8 -10.60 -0.19 7.62
N SER A 9 -10.04 -1.36 7.92
CA SER A 9 -10.84 -2.59 8.10
C SER A 9 -10.15 -3.52 9.09
N GLY A 10 -10.85 -3.81 10.20
CA GLY A 10 -10.31 -4.58 11.32
C GLY A 10 -9.06 -3.93 11.92
N SER A 11 -7.93 -4.64 11.91
CA SER A 11 -6.64 -4.20 12.45
C SER A 11 -5.74 -3.51 11.43
N TYR A 12 -6.21 -3.29 10.21
CA TYR A 12 -5.42 -2.73 9.12
C TYR A 12 -5.86 -1.30 8.82
N THR A 13 -4.87 -0.42 8.78
CA THR A 13 -4.98 0.94 8.29
C THR A 13 -4.01 1.09 7.13
N ILE A 14 -4.48 1.53 5.98
CA ILE A 14 -3.63 1.78 4.81
C ILE A 14 -4.00 3.09 4.11
N ASP A 15 -2.98 3.83 3.69
CA ASP A 15 -3.15 5.01 2.86
C ASP A 15 -3.30 4.62 1.38
N LEU A 16 -4.51 4.78 0.85
CA LEU A 16 -4.88 4.46 -0.52
C LEU A 16 -4.11 5.29 -1.55
N SER A 17 -3.68 6.51 -1.18
CA SER A 17 -2.89 7.40 -2.04
C SER A 17 -1.50 6.84 -2.32
N GLN A 18 -0.96 6.08 -1.37
CA GLN A 18 0.38 5.49 -1.45
C GLN A 18 0.38 4.13 -2.13
N ILE A 19 -0.77 3.47 -2.34
CA ILE A 19 -0.79 2.17 -3.00
C ILE A 19 -0.36 2.30 -4.46
N LYS A 20 0.59 1.46 -4.86
CA LYS A 20 1.03 1.24 -6.24
C LYS A 20 0.41 -0.05 -6.81
N ALA A 21 0.39 -1.12 -6.02
CA ALA A 21 -0.23 -2.39 -6.39
C ALA A 21 -0.66 -3.19 -5.15
N ILE A 22 -1.66 -4.04 -5.32
CA ILE A 22 -2.13 -4.99 -4.30
C ILE A 22 -2.04 -6.39 -4.90
N LYS A 23 -1.40 -7.32 -4.20
CA LYS A 23 -1.18 -8.71 -4.64
C LYS A 23 -1.70 -9.68 -3.59
N LYS A 24 -2.11 -10.86 -4.05
CA LYS A 24 -2.45 -12.00 -3.20
C LYS A 24 -1.29 -12.99 -3.21
N ASP A 25 -0.88 -13.43 -2.03
CA ASP A 25 0.03 -14.55 -1.87
C ASP A 25 -0.74 -15.74 -1.27
N TYR A 26 -1.00 -16.74 -2.11
CA TYR A 26 -1.76 -17.92 -1.73
C TYR A 26 -0.93 -18.92 -0.92
N ASP A 27 0.41 -18.89 -1.02
CA ASP A 27 1.27 -19.82 -0.29
C ASP A 27 1.34 -19.45 1.19
N THR A 28 1.39 -18.15 1.48
CA THR A 28 1.38 -17.63 2.85
C THR A 28 0.00 -17.20 3.34
N VAL A 29 -0.99 -17.20 2.46
CA VAL A 29 -2.37 -16.70 2.70
C VAL A 29 -2.32 -15.25 3.22
N THR A 30 -1.59 -14.38 2.52
CA THR A 30 -1.44 -12.96 2.85
C THR A 30 -1.78 -12.05 1.67
N ILE A 31 -2.02 -10.77 1.97
CA ILE A 31 -2.10 -9.70 0.97
C ILE A 31 -0.84 -8.86 1.07
N ILE A 32 -0.23 -8.56 -0.08
CA ILE A 32 0.96 -7.74 -0.19
C ILE A 32 0.59 -6.41 -0.83
N PHE A 33 0.92 -5.32 -0.13
CA PHE A 33 0.77 -3.95 -0.61
C PHE A 33 2.13 -3.42 -1.07
N GLU A 34 2.23 -3.12 -2.35
CA GLU A 34 3.34 -2.34 -2.89
C GLU A 34 2.97 -0.87 -2.83
N LEU A 35 3.81 -0.08 -2.17
CA LEU A 35 3.60 1.35 -2.00
C LEU A 35 4.45 2.15 -3.00
N LYS A 36 4.01 3.37 -3.31
CA LYS A 36 4.70 4.29 -4.20
C LYS A 36 6.06 4.64 -3.60
N THR A 37 7.08 4.60 -4.45
CA THR A 37 8.40 5.14 -4.10
C THR A 37 8.24 6.63 -3.82
N ARG A 38 8.67 7.07 -2.65
CA ARG A 38 8.68 8.49 -2.30
C ARG A 38 10.07 9.07 -2.55
N ALA A 39 10.11 10.31 -2.99
CA ALA A 39 11.34 11.05 -3.18
C ALA A 39 11.52 11.97 -1.96
N GLU A 40 12.66 11.87 -1.29
CA GLU A 40 13.00 12.71 -0.15
C GLU A 40 14.29 13.47 -0.42
N PHE A 41 14.43 14.66 0.17
CA PHE A 41 15.72 15.33 0.25
C PHE A 41 16.53 14.65 1.34
N GLY A 42 17.69 14.12 0.96
CA GLY A 42 18.62 13.49 1.89
C GLY A 42 20.06 13.82 1.52
N ILE A 43 20.96 13.69 2.51
CA ILE A 43 22.39 13.83 2.27
C ILE A 43 22.91 12.51 1.68
N ASN A 44 23.49 12.57 0.49
CA ASN A 44 24.18 11.44 -0.10
C ASN A 44 25.46 11.15 0.71
N PRO A 45 25.63 9.95 1.28
CA PRO A 45 26.75 9.66 2.18
C PRO A 45 28.11 9.57 1.48
N PHE A 46 28.14 9.54 0.13
CA PHE A 46 29.37 9.45 -0.65
C PHE A 46 29.84 10.81 -1.18
N THR A 47 28.90 11.73 -1.42
CA THR A 47 29.18 13.05 -2.00
C THR A 47 28.95 14.19 -1.00
N GLU A 48 28.32 13.91 0.15
CA GLU A 48 27.93 14.88 1.19
C GLU A 48 27.02 16.01 0.69
N THR A 49 26.41 15.81 -0.48
CA THR A 49 25.47 16.77 -1.12
C THR A 49 24.04 16.42 -0.79
N GLU A 50 23.20 17.44 -0.64
CA GLU A 50 21.75 17.27 -0.56
C GLU A 50 21.22 16.90 -1.95
N GLU A 51 20.58 15.74 -2.04
CA GLU A 51 20.08 15.16 -3.27
C GLU A 51 18.68 14.61 -3.08
N ILE A 52 17.95 14.45 -4.19
CA ILE A 52 16.68 13.74 -4.20
C ILE A 52 16.98 12.23 -4.19
N ILE A 53 16.66 11.56 -3.08
CA ILE A 53 16.82 10.13 -2.90
C ILE A 53 15.47 9.44 -3.09
N LEU A 54 15.43 8.42 -3.93
CA LEU A 54 14.26 7.57 -4.08
C LEU A 54 14.23 6.55 -2.94
N VAL A 55 13.32 6.75 -2.00
CA VAL A 55 13.05 5.80 -0.93
C VAL A 55 12.01 4.83 -1.45
N SER A 56 12.47 3.65 -1.87
CA SER A 56 11.56 2.55 -2.17
C SER A 56 11.01 2.01 -0.87
N GLU A 57 9.71 2.16 -0.65
CA GLU A 57 9.07 1.50 0.48
C GLU A 57 9.08 -0.01 0.26
N THR A 58 9.44 -0.75 1.31
CA THR A 58 9.40 -2.21 1.29
C THR A 58 7.93 -2.64 1.23
N PRO A 59 7.55 -3.63 0.40
CA PRO A 59 6.19 -4.12 0.37
C PRO A 59 5.72 -4.53 1.78
N VAL A 60 4.50 -4.15 2.12
CA VAL A 60 3.91 -4.48 3.42
C VAL A 60 2.99 -5.69 3.24
N SER A 61 3.17 -6.71 4.05
CA SER A 61 2.32 -7.90 4.04
C SER A 61 1.38 -7.89 5.24
N THR A 62 0.15 -8.34 5.07
CA THR A 62 -0.76 -8.60 6.18
C THR A 62 -0.25 -9.76 7.04
N MET A 63 -0.81 -9.91 8.24
CA MET A 63 -0.73 -11.21 8.91
C MET A 63 -1.46 -12.27 8.06
N PRO A 64 -1.05 -13.55 8.13
CA PRO A 64 -1.76 -14.63 7.46
C PRO A 64 -3.23 -14.67 7.86
N TYR A 65 -4.12 -14.80 6.88
CA TYR A 65 -5.54 -14.97 7.13
C TYR A 65 -5.83 -16.41 7.56
N SER A 66 -6.92 -16.61 8.29
CA SER A 66 -7.38 -17.93 8.72
C SER A 66 -7.80 -18.84 7.56
N SER A 67 -8.15 -18.26 6.41
CA SER A 67 -8.53 -18.98 5.20
C SER A 67 -8.31 -18.15 3.94
N THR A 68 -8.19 -18.83 2.80
CA THR A 68 -8.12 -18.20 1.47
C THR A 68 -9.39 -17.39 1.15
N ASP A 69 -10.56 -17.84 1.61
CA ASP A 69 -11.82 -17.12 1.40
C ASP A 69 -11.84 -15.78 2.16
N SER A 70 -11.37 -15.77 3.41
CA SER A 70 -11.22 -14.54 4.19
C SER A 70 -10.24 -13.56 3.54
N MET A 71 -9.11 -14.08 3.03
CA MET A 71 -8.14 -13.27 2.28
C MET A 71 -8.75 -12.69 1.01
N ASN A 72 -9.47 -13.49 0.21
CA ASN A 72 -10.10 -13.02 -1.02
C ASN A 72 -11.18 -11.96 -0.74
N ALA A 73 -12.02 -12.17 0.27
CA ALA A 73 -13.05 -11.21 0.64
C ALA A 73 -12.46 -9.85 1.03
N TYR A 74 -11.40 -9.85 1.84
CA TYR A 74 -10.70 -8.61 2.22
C TYR A 74 -10.00 -7.97 1.01
N TYR A 75 -9.36 -8.77 0.15
CA TYR A 75 -8.72 -8.29 -1.07
C TYR A 75 -9.72 -7.56 -1.98
N ASP A 76 -10.90 -8.13 -2.19
CA ASP A 76 -11.93 -7.52 -3.03
C ASP A 76 -12.43 -6.20 -2.42
N GLU A 77 -12.63 -6.16 -1.10
CA GLU A 77 -13.04 -4.95 -0.38
C GLU A 77 -12.03 -3.81 -0.53
N VAL A 78 -10.74 -4.06 -0.27
CA VAL A 78 -9.69 -3.03 -0.34
C VAL A 78 -9.43 -2.58 -1.79
N VAL A 79 -9.55 -3.49 -2.77
CA VAL A 79 -9.41 -3.15 -4.19
C VAL A 79 -10.55 -2.25 -4.66
N VAL A 80 -11.78 -2.50 -4.21
CA VAL A 80 -12.92 -1.62 -4.51
C VAL A 80 -12.70 -0.24 -3.91
N ALA A 81 -12.33 -0.16 -2.63
CA ALA A 81 -12.06 1.12 -1.97
C ALA A 81 -10.93 1.90 -2.67
N TRP A 82 -9.85 1.23 -3.06
CA TRP A 82 -8.73 1.86 -3.77
C TRP A 82 -9.14 2.38 -5.15
N LYS A 83 -9.92 1.62 -5.92
CA LYS A 83 -10.43 2.06 -7.23
C LYS A 83 -11.34 3.27 -7.11
N GLU A 84 -12.25 3.26 -6.13
CA GLU A 84 -13.14 4.40 -5.86
C GLU A 84 -12.34 5.65 -5.50
N TYR A 85 -11.32 5.51 -4.64
CA TYR A 85 -10.40 6.60 -4.31
C TYR A 85 -9.71 7.17 -5.56
N LEU A 86 -9.18 6.31 -6.44
CA LEU A 86 -8.51 6.76 -7.66
C LEU A 86 -9.46 7.54 -8.58
N ILE A 87 -10.71 7.09 -8.74
CA ILE A 87 -11.71 7.75 -9.60
C ILE A 87 -12.07 9.13 -9.05
N GLU A 88 -12.29 9.25 -7.74
CA GLU A 88 -12.72 10.51 -7.13
C GLU A 88 -11.61 11.56 -7.01
N ASN A 89 -10.36 11.17 -7.17
CA ASN A 89 -9.18 12.03 -7.04
C ASN A 89 -8.35 12.11 -8.34
N SER A 90 -8.93 11.69 -9.48
CA SER A 90 -8.35 11.86 -10.83
C SER A 90 -8.69 13.21 -11.46
#